data_AF-A0A934D847-F1
#
_entry.id   AF-A0A934D847-F1
#
_cell.length_a   1.000
_cell.length_b   1.000
_cell.length_c   1.000
_cell.angle_alpha   90.00
_cell.angle_beta   90.00
_cell.angle_gamma   90.00
#
_symmetry.space_group_name_H-M   'P 1'
#
loop_
_entity.id
_entity.type
_entity.pdbx_description
1 polymer ?
#
loop_
_entity_poly.entity_id
_entity_poly.type
_entity_poly.pdbx_seq_one_letter_code
_entity_poly.pdbx_strand_id
1 'polypeptide(L)'
;MKKILVVSLMLVLVATSGAFAQKKFSENNYAGINPLGLLFKIYSGEYGRFINNGAAEINVPFFYWAPTTDLTILGLGGSYRMYKDGNGEGIFYGGGLQFLSISWNYTSAEKITG
;
A
#
# COMPACT_ATOMS: atom_id res chain seq x y z
N MET A 1 -20.59 15.59 -1.36
CA MET A 1 -20.12 14.36 -2.02
C MET A 1 -18.59 14.20 -2.03
N LYS A 2 -17.79 15.20 -2.42
CA LYS A 2 -16.32 15.10 -2.48
C LYS A 2 -15.63 14.69 -1.15
N LYS A 3 -16.09 15.21 -0.01
CA LYS A 3 -15.53 14.89 1.33
C LYS A 3 -15.75 13.43 1.74
N ILE A 4 -16.92 12.87 1.41
CA ILE A 4 -17.24 11.46 1.68
C ILE A 4 -16.33 10.55 0.86
N LEU A 5 -16.06 10.91 -0.40
CA LEU A 5 -15.15 10.17 -1.29
C LEU A 5 -13.71 10.10 -0.74
N VAL A 6 -13.22 11.21 -0.20
CA VAL A 6 -11.88 11.29 0.42
C VAL A 6 -11.81 10.45 1.69
N VAL A 7 -12.84 10.50 2.54
CA VAL A 7 -12.92 9.70 3.77
C VAL A 7 -13.01 8.20 3.43
N SER A 8 -13.83 7.82 2.45
CA SER A 8 -13.89 6.43 1.98
C SER A 8 -12.56 5.97 1.37
N LEU A 9 -11.86 6.84 0.66
CA LEU A 9 -10.54 6.54 0.10
C LEU A 9 -9.50 6.31 1.20
N MET A 10 -9.47 7.16 2.23
CA MET A 10 -8.62 6.97 3.40
C MET A 10 -8.97 5.67 4.14
N LEU A 11 -10.26 5.35 4.31
CA LEU A 11 -10.68 4.10 4.94
C LEU A 11 -10.25 2.86 4.16
N VAL A 12 -10.33 2.89 2.83
CA VAL A 12 -9.87 1.78 1.98
C VAL A 12 -8.34 1.62 2.08
N LEU A 13 -7.58 2.72 2.02
CA LEU A 13 -6.12 2.69 2.19
C LEU A 13 -5.70 2.15 3.57
N VAL A 14 -6.42 2.49 4.64
CA VAL A 14 -6.16 1.97 5.99
C VAL A 14 -6.57 0.49 6.13
N ALA A 15 -7.69 0.08 5.55
CA ALA A 15 -8.12 -1.32 5.56
C ALA A 15 -7.15 -2.23 4.79
N THR A 16 -6.38 -1.66 3.86
CA THR A 16 -5.40 -2.42 3.07
C THR A 16 -4.11 -2.79 3.81
N SER A 17 -3.87 -2.30 5.02
CA SER A 17 -2.59 -2.54 5.72
C SER A 17 -2.54 -3.81 6.59
N GLY A 18 -3.64 -4.57 6.71
CA GLY A 18 -3.75 -5.68 7.66
C GLY A 18 -3.94 -7.08 7.08
N ALA A 19 -4.29 -7.21 5.80
CA ALA A 19 -4.61 -8.49 5.17
C ALA A 19 -3.74 -8.69 3.92
N PHE A 20 -2.49 -9.07 4.13
CA PHE A 20 -1.61 -9.51 3.04
C PHE A 20 -1.63 -11.04 2.96
N ALA A 21 -1.92 -11.57 1.78
CA ALA A 21 -1.60 -12.96 1.46
C ALA A 21 -0.10 -13.01 1.18
N GLN A 22 0.65 -13.62 2.09
CA GLN A 22 2.12 -13.62 2.07
C GLN A 22 2.65 -14.96 1.60
N LYS A 23 3.68 -14.95 0.75
CA LYS A 23 4.43 -16.14 0.35
C LYS A 23 5.91 -15.93 0.60
N LYS A 24 6.49 -16.77 1.46
CA LYS A 24 7.94 -16.87 1.61
C LYS A 24 8.51 -17.52 0.35
N PHE A 25 9.55 -16.92 -0.22
CA PHE A 25 10.28 -17.49 -1.36
C PHE A 25 11.72 -17.85 -0.99
N SER A 26 12.15 -17.48 0.22
CA SER A 26 13.34 -18.00 0.89
C SER A 26 13.08 -18.02 2.40
N GLU A 27 14.04 -18.53 3.18
CA GLU A 27 13.94 -18.60 4.64
C GLU A 27 13.51 -17.28 5.29
N ASN A 28 14.07 -16.16 4.81
CA ASN A 28 13.84 -14.84 5.39
C ASN A 28 13.09 -13.86 4.48
N ASN A 29 12.95 -14.10 3.18
CA ASN A 29 12.33 -13.14 2.27
C ASN A 29 10.94 -13.59 1.83
N TYR A 30 10.03 -12.64 1.69
CA TYR A 30 8.64 -12.87 1.33
C TYR A 30 8.11 -11.80 0.36
N ALA A 31 7.05 -12.16 -0.34
CA ALA A 31 6.23 -11.23 -1.11
C ALA A 31 4.79 -11.34 -0.62
N GLY A 32 4.16 -10.20 -0.40
CA GLY A 32 2.77 -10.08 0.01
C GLY A 32 1.95 -9.38 -1.06
N ILE A 33 0.72 -9.82 -1.26
CA ILE A 33 -0.28 -9.07 -2.02
C ILE A 33 -1.48 -8.77 -1.13
N ASN A 34 -2.15 -7.66 -1.37
CA ASN A 34 -3.43 -7.40 -0.72
C ASN A 34 -4.59 -7.83 -1.65
N PRO A 35 -5.27 -8.95 -1.34
CA PRO A 35 -6.40 -9.40 -2.15
C PRO A 35 -7.63 -8.49 -2.03
N LEU A 36 -7.83 -7.79 -0.90
CA LEU A 36 -8.94 -6.86 -0.72
C LEU A 36 -8.77 -5.60 -1.59
N GLY A 37 -7.52 -5.20 -1.87
CA GLY A 37 -7.23 -4.11 -2.80
C GLY A 37 -7.84 -4.34 -4.18
N LEU A 38 -7.87 -5.60 -4.64
CA LEU A 38 -8.41 -5.97 -5.95
C LEU A 38 -9.90 -5.61 -6.11
N LEU A 39 -10.70 -5.70 -5.02
CA LEU A 39 -12.12 -5.31 -5.04
C LEU A 39 -12.33 -3.83 -5.39
N PHE A 40 -11.33 -3.00 -5.10
CA PHE A 40 -11.34 -1.56 -5.36
C PHE A 40 -10.41 -1.15 -6.52
N LYS A 41 -9.92 -2.13 -7.29
CA LYS A 41 -8.90 -1.94 -8.34
C LYS A 41 -7.60 -1.29 -7.84
N ILE A 42 -7.29 -1.46 -6.54
CA ILE A 42 -6.03 -1.06 -5.93
C ILE A 42 -5.10 -2.26 -5.97
N TYR A 43 -4.07 -2.17 -6.81
CA TYR A 43 -3.04 -3.19 -6.90
C TYR A 43 -1.98 -2.84 -5.87
N SER A 44 -1.97 -3.55 -4.73
CA SER A 44 -1.02 -3.30 -3.65
C SER A 44 -0.37 -4.58 -3.17
N GLY A 45 0.86 -4.43 -2.72
CA GLY A 45 1.69 -5.53 -2.24
C GLY A 45 2.89 -5.01 -1.46
N GLU A 46 3.69 -5.94 -1.00
CA GLU A 46 4.94 -5.65 -0.32
C GLU A 46 5.98 -6.72 -0.64
N TYR A 47 7.24 -6.29 -0.69
CA TYR A 47 8.39 -7.19 -0.65
C TYR A 47 9.12 -6.95 0.65
N GLY A 48 9.38 -8.01 1.40
CA GLY A 48 9.97 -7.86 2.72
C GLY A 48 10.90 -8.98 3.10
N ARG A 49 11.59 -8.72 4.21
CA ARG A 49 12.54 -9.64 4.80
C ARG A 49 12.36 -9.66 6.31
N PHE A 50 12.21 -10.86 6.85
CA PHE A 50 12.34 -11.15 8.27
C PHE A 50 13.79 -11.01 8.72
N ILE A 51 13.96 -10.36 9.86
CA ILE A 51 15.22 -10.19 10.58
C ILE A 51 15.05 -10.65 12.03
N ASN A 52 16.14 -10.72 12.79
CA ASN A 52 16.11 -11.15 14.19
C ASN A 52 15.36 -12.48 14.39
N ASN A 53 15.64 -13.48 13.55
CA ASN A 53 15.00 -14.81 13.57
C ASN A 53 13.46 -14.76 13.46
N GLY A 54 12.92 -13.77 12.74
CA GLY A 54 11.47 -13.58 12.58
C GLY A 54 10.86 -12.59 13.58
N ALA A 55 11.60 -12.13 14.58
CA ALA A 55 11.05 -11.19 15.56
C ALA A 55 10.70 -9.81 14.96
N ALA A 56 11.30 -9.47 13.83
CA ALA A 56 10.99 -8.24 13.12
C ALA A 56 11.08 -8.42 11.60
N GLU A 57 10.57 -7.46 10.85
CA GLU A 57 10.71 -7.38 9.40
C GLU A 57 10.96 -5.95 8.93
N ILE A 58 11.66 -5.85 7.80
CA ILE A 58 11.74 -4.64 6.98
C ILE A 58 11.05 -4.97 5.66
N ASN A 59 10.15 -4.11 5.21
CA ASN A 59 9.45 -4.31 3.94
C ASN A 59 9.30 -3.02 3.15
N VAL A 60 9.10 -3.20 1.84
CA VAL A 60 8.85 -2.16 0.86
C VAL A 60 7.41 -2.33 0.38
N PRO A 61 6.45 -1.58 0.96
CA PRO A 61 5.10 -1.56 0.44
C PRO A 61 5.04 -0.76 -0.85
N PHE A 62 4.18 -1.21 -1.77
CA PHE A 62 3.86 -0.49 -2.99
C PHE A 62 2.37 -0.58 -3.28
N PHE A 63 1.86 0.42 -3.98
CA PHE A 63 0.53 0.34 -4.56
C PHE A 63 0.41 1.14 -5.85
N TYR A 64 -0.56 0.73 -6.67
CA TYR A 64 -1.01 1.40 -7.85
C TYR A 64 -2.53 1.47 -7.84
N TRP A 65 -3.07 2.64 -8.13
CA TRP A 65 -4.50 2.85 -8.21
C TRP A 65 -4.86 3.83 -9.31
N ALA A 66 -5.74 3.41 -10.21
CA ALA A 66 -6.29 4.22 -11.29
C ALA A 66 -7.82 4.21 -11.19
N PRO A 67 -8.41 5.04 -10.31
CA PRO A 67 -9.87 5.08 -10.13
C PRO A 67 -10.62 5.60 -11.35
N THR A 68 -9.95 6.39 -12.20
CA THR A 68 -10.49 6.94 -13.44
C THR A 68 -9.41 6.89 -14.53
N THR A 69 -9.80 7.09 -15.79
CA THR A 69 -8.85 7.17 -16.92
C THR A 69 -7.85 8.32 -16.77
N ASP A 70 -8.24 9.37 -16.06
CA ASP A 70 -7.47 10.61 -15.95
C ASP A 70 -6.77 10.78 -14.61
N LEU A 71 -6.81 9.80 -13.70
CA LEU A 71 -6.19 9.89 -12.38
C LEU A 71 -5.45 8.60 -12.08
N THR A 72 -4.15 8.73 -11.83
CA THR A 72 -3.27 7.65 -11.42
C THR A 72 -2.57 8.03 -10.12
N ILE A 73 -2.58 7.11 -9.16
CA ILE A 73 -1.87 7.23 -7.90
C ILE A 73 -0.92 6.05 -7.77
N LEU A 74 0.36 6.34 -7.56
CA LEU A 74 1.40 5.35 -7.30
C LEU A 74 2.00 5.64 -5.94
N GLY A 75 2.15 4.62 -5.12
CA GLY A 75 2.82 4.72 -3.83
C GLY A 75 3.92 3.69 -3.68
N LEU A 76 4.99 4.10 -3.01
CA LEU A 76 6.09 3.23 -2.61
C LEU A 76 6.66 3.73 -1.28
N GLY A 77 7.16 2.82 -0.45
CA GLY A 77 7.68 3.19 0.85
C GLY A 77 8.67 2.21 1.43
N GLY A 78 8.99 2.42 2.70
CA GLY A 78 9.72 1.48 3.54
C GLY A 78 9.04 1.41 4.90
N SER A 79 8.89 0.22 5.44
CA SER A 79 8.35 0.03 6.78
C SER A 79 9.16 -0.99 7.59
N TYR A 80 9.09 -0.82 8.90
CA TYR A 80 9.68 -1.70 9.89
C TYR A 80 8.57 -2.17 10.83
N ARG A 81 8.48 -3.47 11.07
CA ARG A 81 7.50 -4.07 11.98
C ARG A 81 8.20 -5.05 12.93
N MET A 82 7.75 -5.09 14.17
CA MET A 82 8.18 -6.02 15.22
C MET A 82 6.97 -6.84 15.66
N TYR A 83 7.10 -8.16 15.68
CA TYR A 83 6.02 -9.06 16.07
C TYR A 83 6.01 -9.24 17.58
N LYS A 84 4.83 -9.12 18.20
CA LYS A 84 4.63 -9.23 19.65
C LYS A 84 5.19 -10.55 20.20
N ASP A 85 4.96 -11.64 19.46
CA ASP A 85 5.33 -13.00 19.87
C ASP A 85 6.66 -13.45 19.25
N GLY A 86 7.36 -12.56 18.52
CA GLY A 86 8.72 -12.78 18.04
C GLY A 86 8.90 -13.81 16.92
N ASN A 87 7.81 -14.30 16.32
CA ASN A 87 7.81 -15.44 15.38
C ASN A 87 7.44 -15.05 13.93
N GLY A 88 7.34 -13.76 13.62
CA GLY A 88 7.00 -13.30 12.27
C GLY A 88 5.50 -13.34 11.96
N GLU A 89 4.65 -13.60 12.95
CA GLU A 89 3.21 -13.77 12.79
C GLU A 89 2.41 -13.00 13.86
N GLY A 90 1.14 -12.72 13.54
CA GLY A 90 0.21 -12.11 14.49
C GLY A 90 0.35 -10.59 14.64
N ILE A 91 0.11 -10.10 15.87
CA ILE A 91 0.10 -8.67 16.17
C ILE A 91 1.53 -8.12 16.07
N PHE A 92 1.68 -7.00 15.37
CA PHE A 92 2.95 -6.30 15.26
C PHE A 92 2.83 -4.83 15.67
N TYR A 93 3.97 -4.24 16.00
CA TYR A 93 4.15 -2.79 16.21
C TYR A 93 5.19 -2.29 15.22
N GLY A 94 5.01 -1.10 14.68
CA GLY A 94 5.91 -0.63 13.65
C GLY A 94 5.62 0.76 13.16
N GLY A 95 6.51 1.22 12.29
CA GLY A 95 6.42 2.51 11.62
C GLY A 95 6.94 2.41 10.21
N GLY A 96 6.52 3.34 9.36
CA GLY A 96 6.96 3.38 7.99
C GLY A 96 6.76 4.74 7.37
N LEU A 97 7.44 4.94 6.25
CA LEU A 97 7.29 6.12 5.41
C LEU A 97 6.80 5.67 4.04
N GLN A 98 5.83 6.39 3.49
CA GLN A 98 5.31 6.17 2.16
C GLN A 98 5.37 7.46 1.37
N PHE A 99 5.84 7.35 0.14
CA PHE A 99 5.84 8.41 -0.86
C PHE A 99 4.73 8.13 -1.86
N LEU A 100 4.01 9.19 -2.22
CA LEU A 100 2.90 9.10 -3.16
C LEU A 100 3.16 10.03 -4.33
N SER A 101 2.97 9.51 -5.54
CA SER A 101 2.85 10.28 -6.77
C SER A 101 1.40 10.27 -7.20
N ILE A 102 0.85 11.47 -7.44
CA ILE A 102 -0.50 11.67 -7.94
C ILE A 102 -0.37 12.36 -9.30
N SER A 103 -0.86 11.71 -10.34
CA SER A 103 -0.87 12.24 -11.70
C SER A 103 -2.30 12.34 -12.20
N TRP A 104 -2.66 13.48 -12.79
CA TRP A 104 -3.96 13.63 -13.45
C TRP A 104 -3.85 14.41 -14.76
N ASN A 105 -4.65 14.00 -15.76
CA ASN A 105 -4.82 14.78 -16.99
C ASN A 105 -5.76 15.95 -16.70
N TYR A 106 -5.24 17.18 -16.73
CA TYR A 106 -6.04 18.40 -16.61
C TYR A 106 -6.06 19.15 -17.94
N THR A 107 -7.25 19.44 -18.45
CA THR A 107 -7.43 20.40 -19.54
C THR A 107 -7.60 21.79 -18.92
N SER A 108 -6.62 22.66 -19.13
CA SER A 108 -6.73 24.07 -18.76
C SER A 108 -7.84 24.74 -19.58
N ALA A 109 -8.72 25.48 -18.89
CA ALA A 109 -9.90 26.13 -19.47
C ALA A 109 -9.58 27.21 -20.54
N GLU A 110 -8.29 27.54 -20.74
CA GLU A 110 -7.82 28.58 -21.66
C GLU A 110 -7.98 28.21 -23.15
N LYS A 111 -8.36 26.97 -23.49
CA LYS A 111 -8.60 26.54 -24.87
C LYS A 111 -10.03 26.75 -25.39
N ILE A 112 -10.96 27.31 -24.61
CA ILE A 112 -12.37 27.44 -25.00
C ILE A 112 -12.70 28.83 -25.60
N THR A 113 -11.74 29.77 -25.65
CA THR A 113 -11.97 31.14 -26.17
C THR A 113 -11.13 31.50 -27.40
N GLY A 114 -10.80 30.51 -28.25
CA GLY A 114 -10.17 30.74 -29.55
C GLY A 114 -11.19 30.76 -30.68
#